data_AF-A0A523S066-F1
#
_entry.id   AF-A0A523S066-F1
#
_cell.length_a   1.000
_cell.length_b   1.000
_cell.length_c   1.000
_cell.angle_alpha   90.00
_cell.angle_beta   90.00
_cell.angle_gamma   90.00
#
_symmetry.space_group_name_H-M   'P 1'
#
loop_
_entity.id
_entity.type
_entity.pdbx_description
1 polymer ?
#
loop_
_entity_poly.entity_id
_entity_poly.type
_entity_poly.pdbx_seq_one_letter_code
_entity_poly.pdbx_strand_id
1 'polypeptide(L)' 'MSRNLRKSSPWAHDDSQLNCPRCSSKRILRILDTWGRNRGVQMFKCASCGKKFYERGIDDYRPTFIR' A
#
# COMPACT_ATOMS: atom_id res chain seq x y z
N MET A 1 0.46 22.99 12.87
CA MET A 1 0.19 21.57 13.23
C MET A 1 -0.08 20.80 11.95
N SER A 2 0.91 20.08 11.45
CA SER A 2 0.83 19.33 10.19
C SER A 2 -0.17 18.19 10.32
N ARG A 3 -1.45 18.48 10.02
CA ARG A 3 -2.48 17.45 9.87
C ARG A 3 -1.98 16.49 8.80
N ASN A 4 -1.76 15.23 9.18
CA ASN A 4 -1.42 14.13 8.28
C ASN A 4 -2.59 13.88 7.32
N LEU A 5 -2.75 14.76 6.32
CA LEU A 5 -3.82 14.75 5.31
C LEU A 5 -3.91 13.41 4.58
N ARG A 6 -2.82 12.65 4.55
CA ARG A 6 -2.74 11.33 3.91
C ARG A 6 -3.56 10.26 4.63
N LYS A 7 -3.77 10.37 5.95
CA LYS A 7 -4.58 9.41 6.73
C LYS A 7 -6.08 9.69 6.66
N SER A 8 -6.49 10.88 6.26
CA SER A 8 -7.90 11.29 6.18
C SER A 8 -8.47 11.18 4.76
N SER A 9 -7.72 10.58 3.82
CA SER A 9 -8.29 10.25 2.52
C SER A 9 -9.36 9.17 2.73
N PRO A 10 -10.57 9.31 2.16
CA PRO A 10 -11.57 8.24 2.13
C PRO A 10 -11.06 6.94 1.48
N TRP A 11 -9.90 7.02 0.82
CA TRP A 11 -9.23 5.99 0.05
C TRP A 11 -7.88 5.57 0.67
N ALA A 12 -7.55 6.04 1.88
CA ALA A 12 -6.40 5.55 2.61
C ALA A 12 -6.83 4.30 3.38
N HIS A 13 -6.54 3.12 2.82
CA HIS A 13 -6.73 1.89 3.57
C HIS A 13 -5.85 1.89 4.83
N ASP A 14 -6.38 1.37 5.94
CA ASP A 14 -5.58 1.16 7.13
C ASP A 14 -4.54 0.06 6.88
N ASP A 15 -3.29 0.47 6.63
CA ASP A 15 -2.16 -0.45 6.47
C ASP A 15 -1.78 -1.13 7.80
N SER A 16 -2.33 -0.69 8.93
CA SER A 16 -1.96 -1.19 10.26
C SER A 16 -2.31 -2.67 10.45
N GLN A 17 -3.23 -3.19 9.63
CA GLN A 17 -3.65 -4.60 9.63
C GLN A 17 -2.84 -5.47 8.66
N LEU A 18 -1.92 -4.88 7.89
CA LEU A 18 -1.11 -5.66 6.95
C LEU A 18 0.01 -6.39 7.67
N ASN A 19 0.22 -7.65 7.27
CA ASN A 19 1.31 -8.49 7.74
C ASN A 19 2.08 -9.07 6.55
N CYS A 20 3.40 -9.13 6.66
CA CYS A 20 4.19 -9.76 5.61
C CYS A 20 3.88 -11.27 5.51
N PRO A 21 3.50 -11.81 4.34
CA PRO A 21 3.13 -13.22 4.21
C PRO A 21 4.31 -14.20 4.38
N ARG A 22 5.55 -13.71 4.46
CA ARG A 22 6.75 -14.55 4.64
C ARG A 22 7.26 -14.59 6.08
N CYS A 23 7.16 -13.47 6.81
CA CYS A 23 7.77 -13.32 8.12
C CYS A 23 6.82 -12.74 9.17
N SER A 24 5.55 -12.53 8.81
CA SER A 24 4.48 -11.98 9.66
C SER A 24 4.76 -10.60 10.29
N SER A 25 5.84 -9.93 9.87
CA SER A 25 6.21 -8.59 10.32
C SER A 25 5.18 -7.55 9.89
N LYS A 26 4.86 -6.64 10.80
CA LYS A 26 4.01 -5.46 10.58
C LYS A 26 4.77 -4.26 9.99
N ARG A 27 6.11 -4.36 9.87
CA ARG A 27 6.94 -3.29 9.29
C ARG A 27 6.85 -3.35 7.77
N ILE A 28 5.83 -2.71 7.23
CA ILE A 28 5.50 -2.74 5.81
C ILE A 28 5.53 -1.31 5.27
N LEU A 29 6.10 -1.16 4.09
CA LEU A 29 6.23 0.11 3.39
C LEU A 29 5.42 0.02 2.09
N ARG A 30 4.60 1.04 1.81
CA ARG A 30 4.02 1.21 0.47
C ARG A 30 5.13 1.54 -0.51
N ILE A 31 5.14 0.88 -1.67
CA ILE A 31 6.08 1.15 -2.75
C ILE A 31 5.34 1.47 -4.04
N LEU A 32 5.96 2.32 -4.85
CA LEU A 32 5.56 2.52 -6.24
C LEU A 32 6.22 1.43 -7.07
N ASP A 33 5.42 0.62 -7.75
CA ASP A 33 5.90 -0.45 -8.62
C ASP A 33 5.13 -0.39 -9.94
N THR A 34 5.84 -0.48 -11.06
CA THR A 34 5.25 -0.33 -12.40
C THR A 34 4.21 -1.40 -12.68
N TRP A 35 4.42 -2.64 -12.22
CA TRP A 35 3.46 -3.72 -12.39
C TRP A 35 2.18 -3.45 -11.59
N GLY A 36 2.33 -2.95 -10.36
CA GLY A 36 1.22 -2.57 -9.50
C GLY A 36 0.40 -1.42 -10.10
N ARG A 37 1.08 -0.36 -10.52
CA ARG A 37 0.46 0.79 -11.20
C ARG A 37 -0.32 0.38 -12.45
N ASN A 38 0.25 -0.48 -13.30
CA ASN A 38 -0.42 -0.93 -14.52
C ASN A 38 -1.66 -1.78 -14.26
N ARG A 39 -1.70 -2.49 -13.12
CA ARG A 39 -2.84 -3.34 -12.72
C ARG A 39 -3.83 -2.66 -11.79
N GLY A 40 -3.55 -1.44 -11.34
CA GLY A 40 -4.41 -0.75 -10.39
C GLY A 40 -4.26 -1.22 -8.94
N VAL A 41 -3.17 -1.93 -8.59
CA VAL A 41 -2.98 -2.53 -7.26
C VAL A 41 -1.87 -1.84 -6.47
N GLN A 42 -2.10 -1.62 -5.17
CA GLN A 42 -1.07 -1.08 -4.27
C GLN A 42 -0.06 -2.17 -3.91
N MET A 43 1.22 -1.87 -4.15
CA MET A 43 2.32 -2.78 -3.84
C MET A 43 2.97 -2.40 -2.50
N PHE A 44 3.40 -3.42 -1.77
CA PHE A 44 4.00 -3.31 -0.45
C PHE A 44 5.36 -4.00 -0.40
N LYS A 45 6.27 -3.49 0.43
CA LYS A 45 7.56 -4.10 0.72
C LYS A 45 7.72 -4.29 2.22
N CYS A 46 8.05 -5.50 2.65
CA CYS A 46 8.41 -5.74 4.04
C CYS A 46 9.80 -5.17 4.33
N ALA A 47 9.91 -4.34 5.38
CA ALA A 47 11.20 -3.81 5.83
C ALA A 47 12.05 -4.86 6.55
N SER A 48 11.44 -5.91 7.11
CA SER A 48 12.16 -6.98 7.83
C SER A 48 12.79 -8.00 6.89
N CYS A 49 12.04 -8.52 5.92
CA CYS A 49 12.53 -9.58 5.02
C CYS A 49 12.76 -9.12 3.57
N GLY A 50 12.44 -7.87 3.24
CA GLY A 50 12.62 -7.30 1.90
C GLY A 50 11.60 -7.77 0.85
N LYS A 51 10.71 -8.72 1.18
CA LYS A 51 9.75 -9.28 0.22
C LYS A 51 8.75 -8.23 -0.24
N LYS A 52 8.51 -8.19 -1.56
CA LYS A 52 7.43 -7.41 -2.18
C LYS A 52 6.17 -8.28 -2.28
N PHE A 53 5.01 -7.69 -2.01
CA PHE A 53 3.71 -8.35 -2.12
C PHE A 53 2.59 -7.33 -2.33
N TYR A 54 1.39 -7.81 -2.66
CA TYR A 54 0.16 -7.02 -2.74
C TYR A 54 -0.96 -7.82 -2.07
N GLU A 55 -1.95 -7.14 -1.53
CA GLU A 55 -3.13 -7.74 -0.90
C GLU A 55 -4.30 -7.57 -1.87
N ARG A 56 -4.96 -8.66 -2.27
CA ARG A 56 -6.05 -8.65 -3.29
C ARG A 56 -7.37 -8.00 -2.84
N GLY A 57 -7.38 -7.30 -1.70
CA GLY A 57 -8.51 -6.51 -1.21
C GLY A 57 -8.16 -5.07 -0.84
N ILE A 58 -6.89 -4.68 -1.00
CA ILE A 58 -6.38 -3.33 -0.67
C ILE A 58 -6.04 -2.65 -2.00
N ASP A 59 -7.09 -2.28 -2.72
CA ASP A 59 -7.02 -1.61 -4.03
C ASP A 59 -7.10 -0.08 -3.86
N ASP A 60 -5.94 0.58 -3.85
CA ASP A 60 -5.84 2.04 -3.72
C ASP A 60 -5.46 2.75 -5.04
N TYR A 61 -5.27 2.04 -6.16
CA TYR A 61 -4.76 2.64 -7.39
C TYR A 61 -5.85 3.03 -8.40
N ARG A 62 -6.98 3.58 -7.93
CA ARG A 62 -7.87 4.35 -8.83
C ARG A 62 -7.16 5.66 -9.17
N PRO A 63 -6.75 5.90 -10.43
CA PRO A 63 -6.14 7.17 -10.80
C PRO A 63 -7.17 8.28 -10.61
N THR A 64 -6.86 9.31 -9.83
CA THR A 64 -7.71 10.49 -9.64
C THR A 64 -7.71 11.44 -10.84
N PHE A 65 -7.02 11.09 -11.92
CA PHE A 65 -7.02 11.87 -13.15
C PHE A 65 -8.12 11.36 -14.09
N ILE A 66 -9.31 11.94 -13.95
CA ILE A 66 -10.30 11.98 -15.03
C ILE A 66 -9.84 13.11 -15.94
N ARG A 67 -9.54 12.80 -17.21
CA ARG A 67 -9.26 13.82 -18.22
C ARG A 67 -10.58 14.40 -18.75
#